data_AF-A0A0F0CIG1-F1
#
_entry.id   AF-A0A0F0CIG1-F1
#
_cell.length_a   1.000
_cell.length_b   1.000
_cell.length_c   1.000
_cell.angle_alpha   90.00
_cell.angle_beta   90.00
_cell.angle_gamma   90.00
#
_symmetry.space_group_name_H-M   'P 1'
#
loop_
_entity.id
_entity.type
_entity.pdbx_description
1 polymer ?
#
loop_
_entity_poly.entity_id
_entity_poly.type
_entity_poly.pdbx_seq_one_letter_code
_entity_poly.pdbx_strand_id
1 'polypeptide(L)'
;MIFIQTFCGFDVFINNQMIYFPSKKAKELLAILVDKRGGSVTISQLAYMLYEEVPEITAKKNIRVLAHRLRKTLKEHECEELLIHRRGIYSVNTQSFTCDLYELLSGNKTYMAAYTGNYMSEYVWAAQTVPYLNVVYGNYYDKETPPGNQ
;
A
#
# COMPACT_ATOMS: atom_id res chain seq x y z
N MET A 1 0.94 17.20 -5.23
CA MET A 1 0.73 15.84 -5.78
C MET A 1 1.24 14.83 -4.77
N ILE A 2 0.42 13.82 -4.42
CA ILE A 2 0.81 12.74 -3.50
C ILE A 2 1.12 11.50 -4.34
N PHE A 3 2.30 10.92 -4.13
CA PHE A 3 2.72 9.66 -4.75
C PHE A 3 3.08 8.64 -3.67
N ILE A 4 2.63 7.41 -3.84
CA ILE A 4 2.98 6.27 -2.99
C ILE A 4 3.85 5.31 -3.80
N GLN A 5 5.03 5.02 -3.27
CA GLN A 5 5.95 4.02 -3.82
C GLN A 5 5.73 2.68 -3.13
N THR A 6 5.80 1.58 -3.88
CA THR A 6 5.63 0.22 -3.37
C THR A 6 6.65 -0.79 -3.92
N PHE A 7 7.29 -0.53 -5.07
CA PHE A 7 8.22 -1.50 -5.70
C PHE A 7 9.66 -1.49 -5.16
N CYS A 8 10.11 -0.40 -4.54
CA CYS A 8 11.47 -0.29 -3.95
C CYS A 8 11.42 -0.06 -2.44
N GLY A 9 10.39 -0.61 -1.79
CA GLY A 9 9.98 -0.25 -0.44
C GLY A 9 8.75 0.66 -0.46
N PHE A 10 8.17 0.84 0.71
CA PHE A 10 6.96 1.62 0.91
C PHE A 10 7.28 3.02 1.42
N ASP A 11 7.05 4.04 0.59
CA ASP A 11 7.26 5.45 0.94
C ASP A 11 6.17 6.35 0.37
N VAL A 12 5.97 7.51 0.99
CA VAL A 12 4.99 8.52 0.57
C VAL A 12 5.72 9.82 0.26
N PHE A 13 5.43 10.38 -0.91
CA PHE A 13 6.03 11.59 -1.42
C PHE A 13 4.95 12.65 -1.64
N ILE A 14 5.22 13.88 -1.19
CA ILE A 14 4.38 15.04 -1.46
C ILE A 14 5.23 16.06 -2.20
N ASN A 15 4.81 16.41 -3.42
CA ASN A 15 5.57 17.30 -4.30
C ASN A 15 7.04 16.85 -4.43
N ASN A 16 7.24 15.54 -4.62
CA ASN A 16 8.53 14.87 -4.76
C ASN A 16 9.42 14.87 -3.51
N GLN A 17 8.93 15.31 -2.36
CA GLN A 17 9.62 15.19 -1.08
C GLN A 17 9.04 14.04 -0.27
N MET A 18 9.91 13.12 0.15
CA MET A 18 9.53 12.01 1.03
C MET A 18 9.10 12.55 2.40
N ILE A 19 7.93 12.15 2.87
CA ILE A 19 7.47 12.53 4.21
C ILE A 19 8.00 11.57 5.27
N TYR A 20 8.23 12.08 6.48
CA TYR A 20 8.71 11.26 7.59
C TYR A 20 7.56 10.66 8.39
N PHE A 21 7.64 9.36 8.68
CA PHE A 21 6.73 8.67 9.58
C PHE A 21 7.43 8.37 10.92
N PRO A 22 7.09 9.07 12.02
CA PRO A 22 7.68 8.81 13.33
C PRO A 22 7.43 7.39 13.86
N SER A 23 6.39 6.71 13.37
CA SER A 23 6.02 5.37 13.78
C SER A 23 6.08 4.40 12.60
N LYS A 24 7.03 3.46 12.63
CA LYS A 24 7.17 2.39 11.62
C LYS A 24 5.87 1.59 11.45
N LYS A 25 5.22 1.21 12.55
CA LYS A 25 3.92 0.50 12.48
C LYS A 25 2.77 1.34 11.92
N ALA A 26 2.80 2.67 12.08
CA ALA A 26 1.81 3.53 11.44
C ALA A 26 2.03 3.60 9.93
N LYS A 27 3.30 3.62 9.49
CA LYS A 27 3.69 3.50 8.08
C LYS A 27 3.23 2.15 7.49
N GLU A 28 3.49 1.06 8.22
CA GLU A 28 3.04 -0.30 7.85
C GLU A 28 1.51 -0.42 7.77
N LEU A 29 0.77 0.18 8.72
CA LEU A 29 -0.69 0.26 8.64
C LEU A 29 -1.13 0.90 7.32
N LEU A 30 -0.50 2.00 6.91
CA LEU A 30 -0.83 2.63 5.63
C LEU A 30 -0.50 1.71 4.44
N ALA A 31 0.65 1.03 4.48
CA ALA A 31 1.07 0.07 3.45
C ALA A 31 0.05 -1.04 3.23
N ILE A 32 -0.48 -1.62 4.31
CA ILE A 32 -1.56 -2.61 4.26
C ILE A 32 -2.80 -2.05 3.55
N LEU A 33 -3.21 -0.82 3.88
CA LEU A 33 -4.41 -0.24 3.28
C LEU A 33 -4.21 0.06 1.79
N VAL A 34 -2.98 0.39 1.37
CA VAL A 34 -2.59 0.55 -0.05
C VAL A 34 -2.60 -0.79 -0.78
N ASP A 35 -2.07 -1.88 -0.19
CA ASP A 35 -2.18 -3.24 -0.74
C ASP A 35 -3.63 -3.65 -0.97
N LYS A 36 -4.55 -3.23 -0.09
CA LYS A 36 -6.00 -3.46 -0.24
C LYS A 36 -6.69 -2.55 -1.26
N ARG A 37 -6.00 -1.62 -1.91
CA ARG A 37 -6.48 -0.87 -3.08
C ARG A 37 -7.83 -0.17 -2.88
N GLY A 38 -8.03 0.46 -1.72
CA GLY A 38 -9.29 1.12 -1.35
C GLY A 38 -10.36 0.17 -0.78
N GLY A 39 -10.09 -1.13 -0.73
CA GLY A 39 -10.90 -2.11 -0.02
C GLY A 39 -11.02 -1.81 1.47
N SER A 40 -12.19 -2.10 2.04
CA SER A 40 -12.46 -1.94 3.47
C SER A 40 -11.71 -2.99 4.29
N VAL A 41 -10.89 -2.54 5.25
CA VAL A 41 -10.15 -3.40 6.16
C VAL A 41 -10.67 -3.20 7.58
N THR A 42 -11.17 -4.27 8.18
CA THR A 42 -11.67 -4.24 9.55
C THR A 42 -10.52 -4.17 10.55
N ILE A 43 -10.81 -3.65 11.75
CA ILE A 43 -9.84 -3.63 12.84
C ILE A 43 -9.36 -5.04 13.26
N SER A 44 -10.19 -6.08 13.09
CA SER A 44 -9.78 -7.48 13.34
C SER A 44 -8.77 -7.97 12.29
N GLN A 45 -8.98 -7.67 11.01
CA GLN A 45 -8.00 -8.00 9.97
C GLN A 45 -6.66 -7.29 10.20
N LEU A 46 -6.70 -6.01 10.58
CA LEU A 46 -5.50 -5.28 10.97
C LEU A 46 -4.83 -5.88 12.21
N ALA A 47 -5.59 -6.37 13.19
CA ALA A 47 -5.05 -7.01 14.39
C ALA A 47 -4.27 -8.28 14.02
N TYR A 48 -4.84 -9.11 13.16
CA TYR A 48 -4.18 -10.29 12.64
C TYR A 48 -2.89 -9.95 11.87
N MET A 49 -2.94 -9.01 10.93
CA MET A 49 -1.78 -8.67 10.08
C MET A 49 -0.64 -7.95 10.82
N LEU A 50 -0.96 -7.07 11.79
CA LEU A 50 0.05 -6.25 12.47
C LEU A 50 0.51 -6.83 13.82
N TYR A 51 -0.24 -7.75 14.41
CA TYR A 51 -0.07 -8.16 15.80
C TYR A 51 -0.48 -9.62 16.03
N GLU A 52 0.05 -10.54 15.22
CA GLU A 52 -0.26 -11.98 15.29
C GLU A 52 -0.11 -12.57 16.71
N GLU A 53 0.97 -12.22 17.41
CA GLU A 53 1.30 -12.73 18.74
C GLU A 53 0.66 -11.96 19.92
N VAL A 54 -0.19 -10.96 19.65
CA VAL A 54 -0.80 -10.12 20.70
C VAL A 54 -2.29 -10.47 20.84
N PRO A 55 -2.82 -10.59 22.07
CA PRO A 55 -4.25 -10.82 22.28
C PRO A 55 -5.11 -9.80 21.51
N GLU A 56 -6.12 -10.28 20.79
CA GLU A 56 -6.89 -9.48 19.83
C GLU A 56 -7.46 -8.19 20.46
N ILE A 57 -7.92 -8.25 21.70
CA ILE A 57 -8.43 -7.07 22.44
C ILE A 57 -7.35 -5.99 22.58
N THR A 58 -6.13 -6.39 22.91
CA THR A 58 -4.96 -5.49 23.04
C THR A 58 -4.51 -5.00 21.67
N ALA A 59 -4.44 -5.88 20.68
CA ALA A 59 -4.10 -5.52 19.30
C ALA A 59 -5.06 -4.45 18.74
N LYS A 60 -6.38 -4.63 18.92
CA LYS A 60 -7.41 -3.66 18.52
C LYS A 60 -7.23 -2.31 19.24
N LYS A 61 -6.84 -2.29 20.52
CA LYS A 61 -6.53 -1.02 21.21
C LYS A 61 -5.31 -0.34 20.58
N ASN A 62 -4.25 -1.09 20.33
CA ASN A 62 -3.03 -0.60 19.70
C ASN A 62 -3.30 -0.04 18.29
N ILE A 63 -4.15 -0.68 17.51
CA ILE A 63 -4.51 -0.21 16.16
C ILE A 63 -5.22 1.14 16.19
N ARG A 64 -6.11 1.38 17.16
CA ARG A 64 -6.75 2.70 17.30
C ARG A 64 -5.72 3.79 17.56
N VAL A 65 -4.72 3.49 18.40
CA VAL A 65 -3.59 4.41 18.65
C VAL A 65 -2.73 4.59 17.40
N LEU A 66 -2.42 3.52 16.66
CA LEU A 66 -1.67 3.60 15.40
C LEU A 66 -2.41 4.43 14.36
N ALA A 67 -3.70 4.22 14.18
CA ALA A 67 -4.52 4.97 13.24
C ALA A 67 -4.59 6.47 13.60
N HIS A 68 -4.63 6.79 14.90
CA HIS A 68 -4.54 8.18 15.35
C HIS A 68 -3.17 8.79 15.01
N ARG A 69 -2.07 8.07 15.26
CA ARG A 69 -0.71 8.51 14.90
C ARG A 69 -0.55 8.70 13.39
N LEU A 70 -1.04 7.75 12.60
CA LEU A 70 -1.05 7.83 11.14
C LEU A 70 -1.80 9.08 10.67
N ARG A 71 -3.03 9.28 11.16
CA ARG A 71 -3.84 10.46 10.83
C ARG A 71 -3.12 11.75 11.19
N LYS A 72 -2.47 11.82 12.36
CA LYS A 72 -1.71 12.98 12.80
C LYS A 72 -0.55 13.28 11.83
N THR A 73 0.25 12.28 11.49
CA THR A 73 1.37 12.44 10.53
C THR A 73 0.88 12.89 9.15
N LEU A 74 -0.20 12.32 8.64
CA LEU A 74 -0.77 12.74 7.36
C LEU A 74 -1.30 14.18 7.43
N LYS A 75 -1.93 14.56 8.54
CA LYS A 75 -2.44 15.92 8.76
C LYS A 75 -1.33 16.96 8.81
N GLU A 76 -0.20 16.66 9.45
CA GLU A 76 0.99 17.53 9.49
C GLU A 76 1.55 17.84 8.11
N HIS A 77 1.25 16.99 7.11
CA HIS A 77 1.65 17.14 5.72
C HIS A 77 0.46 17.43 4.79
N GLU A 78 -0.67 17.88 5.33
CA GLU A 78 -1.86 18.30 4.57
C GLU A 78 -2.45 17.22 3.64
N CYS A 79 -2.34 15.94 4.03
CA CYS A 79 -2.84 14.79 3.26
C CYS A 79 -3.71 13.81 4.09
N GLU A 80 -4.41 14.32 5.11
CA GLU A 80 -5.22 13.50 6.02
C GLU A 80 -6.42 12.80 5.35
N GLU A 81 -6.89 13.33 4.23
CA GLU A 81 -7.98 12.80 3.39
C GLU A 81 -7.63 11.48 2.72
N LEU A 82 -6.33 11.16 2.64
CA LEU A 82 -5.85 9.86 2.18
C LEU A 82 -6.40 8.74 3.06
N LEU A 83 -6.48 8.93 4.38
CA LEU A 83 -6.95 7.91 5.32
C LEU A 83 -8.46 8.02 5.58
N ILE A 84 -9.21 7.04 5.08
CA ILE A 84 -10.63 6.87 5.39
C ILE A 84 -10.77 5.99 6.62
N HIS A 85 -11.57 6.43 7.59
CA HIS A 85 -11.91 5.64 8.78
C HIS A 85 -13.40 5.81 9.12
N ARG A 86 -14.10 4.67 9.25
CA ARG A 86 -15.52 4.59 9.60
C ARG A 86 -15.77 3.39 10.51
N ARG A 87 -16.22 3.60 11.75
CA ARG A 87 -16.66 2.53 12.69
C ARG A 87 -15.73 1.31 12.78
N GLY A 88 -14.41 1.52 12.91
CA GLY A 88 -13.44 0.43 13.00
C GLY A 88 -13.11 -0.26 11.66
N ILE A 89 -13.53 0.34 10.55
CA ILE A 89 -13.15 0.00 9.19
C ILE A 89 -12.23 1.10 8.67
N TYR A 90 -11.14 0.68 8.03
CA TYR A 90 -10.10 1.54 7.49
C TYR A 90 -9.94 1.28 6.00
N SER A 91 -9.68 2.33 5.23
CA SER A 91 -9.30 2.24 3.83
C SER A 91 -8.51 3.48 3.42
N VAL A 92 -8.04 3.52 2.18
CA VAL A 92 -7.44 4.71 1.58
C VAL A 92 -8.36 5.31 0.52
N ASN A 93 -8.35 6.64 0.39
CA ASN A 93 -8.97 7.33 -0.73
C ASN A 93 -8.06 7.22 -1.96
N THR A 94 -8.31 6.25 -2.84
CA THR A 94 -7.46 6.01 -4.01
C THR A 94 -7.48 7.16 -5.03
N GLN A 95 -8.39 8.13 -4.88
CA GLN A 95 -8.45 9.32 -5.73
C GLN A 95 -7.53 10.46 -5.25
N SER A 96 -6.96 10.37 -4.05
CA SER A 96 -6.12 11.44 -3.48
C SER A 96 -4.63 11.27 -3.77
N PHE A 97 -4.20 10.17 -4.42
CA PHE A 97 -2.78 9.89 -4.69
C PHE A 97 -2.60 9.01 -5.93
N THR A 98 -1.40 9.03 -6.49
CA THR A 98 -0.92 8.05 -7.48
C THR A 98 -0.02 7.01 -6.81
N CYS A 99 0.04 5.80 -7.35
CA CYS A 99 0.76 4.69 -6.74
C CYS A 99 1.33 3.78 -7.82
N ASP A 100 2.62 3.43 -7.74
CA ASP A 100 3.28 2.58 -8.73
C ASP A 100 2.58 1.21 -8.92
N LEU A 101 2.07 0.60 -7.85
CA LEU A 101 1.23 -0.59 -7.93
C LEU A 101 -0.03 -0.34 -8.75
N TYR A 102 -0.74 0.77 -8.51
CA TYR A 102 -2.03 1.01 -9.15
C TYR A 102 -1.85 1.33 -10.63
N GLU A 103 -0.80 2.06 -10.96
CA GLU A 103 -0.38 2.35 -12.33
C GLU A 103 0.04 1.08 -13.07
N LEU A 104 0.77 0.17 -12.41
CA LEU A 104 1.06 -1.14 -12.98
C LEU A 104 -0.26 -1.89 -13.27
N LEU A 105 -1.17 -1.96 -12.31
CA LEU A 105 -2.43 -2.68 -12.49
C LEU A 105 -3.35 -2.06 -13.55
N SER A 106 -3.20 -0.78 -13.87
CA SER A 106 -3.94 -0.11 -14.96
C SER A 106 -3.30 -0.31 -16.34
N GLY A 107 -2.12 -0.95 -16.42
CA GLY A 107 -1.41 -1.18 -17.67
C GLY A 107 -0.46 -0.04 -18.09
N ASN A 108 -0.09 0.84 -17.15
CA ASN A 108 0.85 1.92 -17.45
C ASN A 108 2.26 1.37 -17.76
N LYS A 109 2.70 1.51 -19.02
CA LYS A 109 3.97 0.94 -19.52
C LYS A 109 5.19 1.39 -18.72
N THR A 110 5.20 2.65 -18.25
CA THR A 110 6.32 3.19 -17.47
C THR A 110 6.48 2.45 -16.15
N TYR A 111 5.38 2.17 -15.46
CA TYR A 111 5.41 1.48 -14.16
C TYR A 111 5.51 -0.04 -14.30
N MET A 112 5.07 -0.61 -15.42
CA MET A 112 5.40 -1.99 -15.79
C MET A 112 6.91 -2.17 -15.86
N ALA A 113 7.63 -1.33 -16.60
CA ALA A 113 9.08 -1.42 -16.72
C ALA A 113 9.82 -1.16 -15.41
N ALA A 114 9.21 -0.43 -14.47
CA ALA A 114 9.78 -0.16 -13.14
C ALA A 114 9.63 -1.34 -12.16
N TYR A 115 8.72 -2.29 -12.42
CA TYR A 115 8.56 -3.46 -11.56
C TYR A 115 9.69 -4.46 -11.76
N THR A 116 10.45 -4.73 -10.69
CA THR A 116 11.64 -5.60 -10.72
C THR A 116 11.42 -6.94 -10.02
N GLY A 117 10.17 -7.31 -9.76
CA GLY A 117 9.83 -8.49 -8.94
C GLY A 117 9.80 -8.22 -7.43
N ASN A 118 10.18 -7.01 -7.00
CA ASN A 118 10.14 -6.61 -5.59
C ASN A 118 8.88 -5.78 -5.28
N TYR A 119 8.27 -6.06 -4.13
CA TYR A 119 7.08 -5.35 -3.65
C TYR A 119 7.10 -5.31 -2.11
N MET A 120 7.21 -4.10 -1.56
CA MET A 120 7.26 -3.80 -0.11
C MET A 120 8.00 -4.86 0.72
N SER A 121 9.23 -5.18 0.34
CA SER A 121 9.99 -6.30 0.90
C SER A 121 10.30 -6.17 2.39
N GLU A 122 10.14 -4.97 2.97
CA GLU A 122 10.24 -4.74 4.40
C GLU A 122 9.07 -5.32 5.22
N TYR A 123 7.96 -5.69 4.58
CA TYR A 123 6.79 -6.26 5.23
C TYR A 123 6.57 -7.71 4.80
N VAL A 124 6.62 -8.63 5.77
CA VAL A 124 6.53 -10.08 5.52
C VAL A 124 5.23 -10.46 4.78
N TRP A 125 4.12 -9.80 5.10
CA TRP A 125 2.82 -10.08 4.46
C TRP A 125 2.80 -9.71 2.97
N ALA A 126 3.65 -8.78 2.51
CA ALA A 126 3.64 -8.28 1.14
C ALA A 126 4.11 -9.34 0.12
N ALA A 127 4.91 -10.32 0.56
CA ALA A 127 5.36 -11.43 -0.27
C ALA A 127 4.18 -12.23 -0.87
N GLN A 128 3.01 -12.22 -0.22
CA GLN A 128 1.81 -12.89 -0.73
C GLN A 128 1.21 -12.22 -1.98
N THR A 129 1.51 -10.94 -2.21
CA THR A 129 1.02 -10.18 -3.38
C THR A 129 1.92 -10.39 -4.61
N VAL A 130 3.20 -10.72 -4.42
CA VAL A 130 4.19 -10.87 -5.51
C VAL A 130 3.78 -11.86 -6.61
N PRO A 131 3.27 -13.08 -6.31
CA PRO A 131 2.87 -14.01 -7.37
C PRO A 131 1.79 -13.44 -8.30
N TYR A 132 0.85 -12.67 -7.76
CA TYR A 132 -0.18 -12.00 -8.56
C TYR A 132 0.42 -10.91 -9.46
N LEU A 133 1.36 -10.11 -8.94
CA LEU A 133 2.04 -9.08 -9.73
C LEU A 133 2.86 -9.68 -10.87
N ASN A 134 3.54 -10.81 -10.64
CA ASN A 134 4.29 -11.52 -11.67
C ASN A 134 3.39 -12.01 -12.82
N VAL A 135 2.18 -12.47 -12.51
CA VAL A 135 1.19 -12.86 -13.54
C VAL A 135 0.73 -11.65 -14.35
N VAL A 136 0.42 -10.54 -13.67
CA VAL A 136 0.02 -9.29 -14.36
C VAL A 136 1.13 -8.79 -15.27
N TYR A 137 2.37 -8.78 -14.77
CA TYR A 137 3.56 -8.39 -15.51
C TYR A 137 3.81 -9.29 -16.72
N GLY A 138 3.78 -10.63 -16.56
CA GLY A 138 3.98 -11.58 -17.66
C GLY A 138 2.95 -11.41 -18.78
N ASN A 139 1.67 -11.32 -18.42
CA ASN A 139 0.56 -11.12 -19.37
C ASN A 139 0.71 -9.83 -20.21
N TYR A 140 1.39 -8.82 -19.68
CA TYR A 140 1.65 -7.58 -20.41
C TYR A 140 2.66 -7.81 -21.55
N TYR A 141 3.79 -8.47 -21.26
CA TYR A 141 4.83 -8.73 -22.27
C TYR A 141 4.39 -9.76 -23.31
N ASP A 142 3.59 -10.76 -22.93
CA ASP A 142 3.01 -11.73 -23.87
C ASP A 142 2.06 -11.07 -24.89
N LYS A 143 1.37 -10.00 -24.49
CA LYS A 143 0.48 -9.23 -25.40
C LYS A 143 1.25 -8.27 -26.31
N GLU A 144 2.41 -7.79 -25.88
CA GLU A 144 3.25 -6.86 -26.66
C GLU A 144 4.20 -7.62 -27.61
N THR A 145 4.38 -8.94 -27.43
CA THR A 145 5.08 -9.76 -28.40
C THR A 145 4.16 -9.99 -29.60
N PRO A 146 4.47 -9.46 -30.80
CA PRO A 146 3.69 -9.81 -31.99
C PRO A 146 3.74 -11.32 -32.19
N PRO A 147 2.64 -11.97 -32.65
CA PRO A 147 2.70 -13.39 -32.99
C PRO A 147 3.86 -13.58 -33.96
N GLY A 148 4.85 -14.36 -33.53
CA GLY A 148 6.07 -14.56 -34.31
C GLY A 148 5.71 -15.01 -35.72
N ASN A 149 6.39 -14.45 -36.71
CA ASN A 149 6.41 -14.98 -38.07
C ASN A 149 6.97 -16.41 -38.00
N GLN A 150 6.07 -17.40 -37.86
CA GLN A 150 6.34 -18.79 -38.20
C GLN A 150 6.00 -19.02 -39.67
#